data_AF-A0A7Y8DHN1-F1
#
_entry.id   AF-A0A7Y8DHN1-F1
#
_cell.length_a   1.000
_cell.length_b   1.000
_cell.length_c   1.000
_cell.angle_alpha   90.00
_cell.angle_beta   90.00
_cell.angle_gamma   90.00
#
_symmetry.space_group_name_H-M   'P 1'
#
loop_
_entity.id
_entity.type
_entity.pdbx_description
1 polymer ?
#
loop_
_entity_poly.entity_id
_entity_poly.type
_entity_poly.pdbx_seq_one_letter_code
_entity_poly.pdbx_strand_id
1 'polypeptide(L)'
;MALTREQQIAALEKDWAENPRWKGVTRAYSAADVVRLRGSVQPEHTFAKLGAEKLWKLVTQGAKPSFRPEKDFVNCMGALTGGQAVQQVKAGIQAIYLSGWQVAADNNSAESMYPDQSLYPVDSVPTVVKRINNSFRRADQIQWKAGKGPGDEGYIDYFAPIVADAEAGFGGVLNAYELMKSMIEAGAAGVHFEDQLASVKKCGHMGGKVLVPTQEAVQKLTAARLAADVAGTPTIILARTDANAADLLTSDCDPYDQPFVTGERTQEGFYKVRAGLDQAIARGLAYAPYADLIWCETAKPDLDEARRFAEAIKKEYPDQLLSYNCSPSFNWKKNLDDATIAKFQRELSAMGYKHQFITLAGIHNMWHSMFNLAHDYARNDMTAYVKLQEQEFADAAKGYTFVAHQQEVGTGYFDDMTTVIQGGTSSVTALTGSTEEEQFH
;
A
#
# COMPACT_ATOMS: atom_id res chain seq x y z
N MET A 1 10.19 -22.24 -28.91
CA MET A 1 10.04 -21.08 -29.82
C MET A 1 9.18 -20.05 -29.11
N ALA A 2 9.48 -18.76 -29.25
CA ALA A 2 8.61 -17.71 -28.71
C ALA A 2 7.23 -17.76 -29.40
N LEU A 3 6.15 -17.52 -28.66
CA LEU A 3 4.80 -17.45 -29.23
C LEU A 3 4.73 -16.34 -30.28
N THR A 4 4.00 -16.56 -31.38
CA THR A 4 3.69 -15.49 -32.34
C THR A 4 2.79 -14.43 -31.69
N ARG A 5 2.64 -13.25 -32.29
CA ARG A 5 1.74 -12.21 -31.76
C ARG A 5 0.30 -12.71 -31.66
N GLU A 6 -0.18 -13.45 -32.65
CA GLU A 6 -1.53 -14.04 -32.68
C GLU A 6 -1.71 -15.05 -31.53
N GLN A 7 -0.70 -15.88 -31.27
CA GLN A 7 -0.72 -16.82 -30.15
C GLN A 7 -0.70 -16.11 -28.79
N GLN A 8 0.04 -15.00 -28.67
CA GLN A 8 0.05 -14.18 -27.46
C GLN A 8 -1.30 -13.51 -27.20
N ILE A 9 -1.95 -13.00 -28.27
CA ILE A 9 -3.28 -12.40 -28.19
C ILE A 9 -4.30 -13.44 -27.73
N ALA A 10 -4.34 -14.60 -28.39
CA ALA A 10 -5.26 -15.69 -28.04
C ALA A 10 -5.05 -16.19 -26.60
N ALA A 11 -3.80 -16.22 -26.12
CA ALA A 11 -3.49 -16.60 -24.74
C ALA A 11 -4.04 -15.58 -23.72
N LEU A 12 -3.92 -14.28 -24.00
CA LEU A 12 -4.48 -13.23 -23.14
C LEU A 12 -6.01 -13.24 -23.15
N GLU A 13 -6.62 -13.38 -24.33
CA GLU A 13 -8.08 -13.48 -24.45
C GLU A 13 -8.63 -14.67 -23.66
N LYS A 14 -7.95 -15.83 -23.76
CA LYS A 14 -8.28 -17.01 -22.98
C LYS A 14 -8.14 -16.78 -21.48
N ASP A 15 -7.02 -16.20 -21.02
CA ASP A 15 -6.81 -15.90 -19.61
C ASP A 15 -7.89 -14.95 -19.08
N TRP A 16 -8.19 -13.85 -19.79
CA TRP A 16 -9.23 -12.90 -19.40
C TRP A 16 -10.63 -13.53 -19.34
N ALA A 17 -10.93 -14.50 -20.20
CA ALA A 17 -12.22 -15.17 -20.23
C ALA A 17 -12.37 -16.25 -19.15
N GLU A 18 -11.31 -17.00 -18.86
CA GLU A 18 -11.39 -18.22 -18.03
C GLU A 18 -10.85 -18.04 -16.60
N ASN A 19 -9.94 -17.08 -16.37
CA ASN A 19 -9.32 -16.90 -15.07
C ASN A 19 -10.25 -16.13 -14.11
N PRO A 20 -10.63 -16.71 -12.95
CA PRO A 20 -11.55 -16.07 -12.01
C PRO A 20 -11.03 -14.74 -11.44
N ARG A 21 -9.71 -14.48 -11.51
CA ARG A 21 -9.11 -13.18 -11.16
C ARG A 21 -9.74 -12.01 -11.92
N TRP A 22 -10.21 -12.24 -13.16
CA TRP A 22 -10.73 -11.21 -14.05
C TRP A 22 -12.26 -11.13 -14.08
N LYS A 23 -12.95 -11.93 -13.27
CA LYS A 23 -14.42 -11.89 -13.17
C LYS A 23 -14.87 -10.47 -12.80
N GLY A 24 -15.70 -9.87 -13.66
CA GLY A 24 -16.24 -8.52 -13.44
C GLY A 24 -15.32 -7.36 -13.84
N VAL A 25 -14.10 -7.64 -14.31
CA VAL A 25 -13.14 -6.60 -14.73
C VAL A 25 -13.40 -6.18 -16.17
N THR A 26 -13.72 -4.90 -16.37
CA THR A 26 -13.87 -4.28 -17.68
C THR A 26 -12.55 -3.70 -18.18
N ARG A 27 -12.27 -3.88 -19.47
CA ARG A 27 -11.16 -3.25 -20.19
C ARG A 27 -11.69 -2.44 -21.35
N ALA A 28 -11.24 -1.20 -21.51
CA ALA A 28 -11.60 -0.33 -22.63
C ALA A 28 -10.67 -0.54 -23.87
N TYR A 29 -9.89 -1.61 -23.88
CA TYR A 29 -8.92 -1.96 -24.90
C TYR A 29 -8.88 -3.47 -25.11
N SER A 30 -8.26 -3.91 -26.20
CA SER A 30 -8.18 -5.32 -26.59
C SER A 30 -6.87 -5.98 -26.12
N ALA A 31 -6.84 -7.32 -26.11
CA ALA A 31 -5.59 -8.08 -25.95
C ALA A 31 -4.58 -7.77 -27.07
N ALA A 32 -5.05 -7.46 -28.28
CA ALA A 32 -4.22 -7.03 -29.38
C ALA A 32 -3.50 -5.70 -29.09
N ASP A 33 -4.16 -4.76 -28.41
CA ASP A 33 -3.53 -3.51 -27.98
C ASP A 33 -2.41 -3.77 -26.96
N VAL A 34 -2.64 -4.66 -26.00
CA VAL A 34 -1.63 -5.06 -25.01
C VAL A 34 -0.39 -5.64 -25.71
N VAL A 35 -0.57 -6.64 -26.57
CA VAL A 35 0.55 -7.28 -27.30
C VAL A 35 1.27 -6.29 -28.21
N ARG A 36 0.54 -5.36 -28.84
CA ARG A 36 1.12 -4.31 -29.69
C ARG A 36 1.99 -3.32 -28.91
N LEU A 37 1.60 -2.98 -27.67
CA LEU A 37 2.28 -1.98 -26.83
C LEU A 37 3.38 -2.57 -25.92
N ARG A 38 3.42 -3.89 -25.75
CA ARG A 38 4.33 -4.57 -24.80
C ARG A 38 5.80 -4.65 -25.23
N GLY A 39 6.10 -4.45 -26.50
CA GLY A 39 7.45 -4.66 -27.05
C GLY A 39 7.75 -6.15 -27.30
N SER A 40 8.96 -6.43 -27.80
CA SER A 40 9.38 -7.78 -28.22
C SER A 40 9.98 -8.64 -27.11
N VAL A 41 10.33 -8.04 -25.97
CA VAL A 41 10.91 -8.71 -24.80
C VAL A 41 10.13 -8.25 -23.58
N GLN A 42 9.57 -9.21 -22.83
CA GLN A 42 8.81 -8.94 -21.62
C GLN A 42 9.69 -9.20 -20.39
N PRO A 43 10.02 -8.18 -19.58
CA PRO A 43 10.69 -8.39 -18.30
C PRO A 43 9.79 -9.19 -17.34
N GLU A 44 10.39 -10.07 -16.54
CA GLU A 44 9.67 -10.74 -15.45
C GLU A 44 9.62 -9.83 -14.22
N HIS A 45 8.43 -9.64 -13.65
CA HIS A 45 8.19 -8.80 -12.48
C HIS A 45 7.83 -9.66 -11.26
N THR A 46 8.75 -10.52 -10.83
CA THR A 46 8.52 -11.58 -9.83
C THR A 46 7.85 -11.08 -8.54
N PHE A 47 8.35 -10.00 -7.94
CA PHE A 47 7.80 -9.48 -6.68
C PHE A 47 6.40 -8.90 -6.84
N ALA A 48 6.12 -8.18 -7.93
CA ALA A 48 4.79 -7.67 -8.19
C ALA A 48 3.79 -8.80 -8.42
N LYS A 49 4.17 -9.83 -9.20
CA LYS A 49 3.31 -10.98 -9.49
C LYS A 49 2.98 -11.77 -8.23
N LEU A 50 4.00 -12.21 -7.47
CA LEU A 50 3.80 -12.97 -6.23
C LEU A 50 3.04 -12.16 -5.18
N GLY A 51 3.38 -10.87 -5.05
CA GLY A 51 2.70 -9.95 -4.15
C GLY A 51 1.22 -9.80 -4.50
N ALA A 52 0.89 -9.55 -5.77
CA ALA A 52 -0.48 -9.39 -6.23
C ALA A 52 -1.31 -10.66 -6.03
N GLU A 53 -0.76 -11.83 -6.35
CA GLU A 53 -1.43 -13.13 -6.12
C GLU A 53 -1.67 -13.39 -4.62
N LYS A 54 -0.69 -13.05 -3.77
CA LYS A 54 -0.80 -13.17 -2.31
C LYS A 54 -1.86 -12.20 -1.76
N LEU A 55 -1.82 -10.94 -2.18
CA LEU A 55 -2.80 -9.93 -1.78
C LEU A 55 -4.21 -10.35 -2.17
N TRP A 56 -4.40 -10.86 -3.40
CA TRP A 56 -5.69 -11.35 -3.87
C TRP A 56 -6.24 -12.45 -2.97
N LYS A 57 -5.41 -13.43 -2.58
CA LYS A 57 -5.81 -14.47 -1.62
C LYS A 57 -6.20 -13.88 -0.28
N LEU A 58 -5.43 -12.94 0.27
CA LEU A 58 -5.72 -12.32 1.56
C LEU A 58 -7.05 -11.57 1.57
N VAL A 59 -7.38 -10.82 0.51
CA VAL A 59 -8.63 -10.04 0.43
C VAL A 59 -9.86 -10.88 0.07
N THR A 60 -9.68 -12.03 -0.61
CA THR A 60 -10.81 -12.90 -1.00
C THR A 60 -11.06 -14.06 -0.04
N GLN A 61 -10.02 -14.54 0.66
CA GLN A 61 -10.09 -15.74 1.51
C GLN A 61 -9.88 -15.45 3.00
N GLY A 62 -9.50 -14.20 3.32
CA GLY A 62 -9.15 -13.75 4.68
C GLY A 62 -7.67 -13.97 5.00
N ALA A 63 -7.15 -13.19 5.94
CA ALA A 63 -5.73 -13.21 6.28
C ALA A 63 -5.35 -14.36 7.23
N LYS A 64 -6.24 -14.72 8.17
CA LYS A 64 -6.20 -15.94 9.00
C LYS A 64 -4.79 -16.33 9.52
N PRO A 65 -4.04 -15.44 10.19
CA PRO A 65 -2.77 -15.83 10.79
C PRO A 65 -3.00 -16.85 11.92
N SER A 66 -1.98 -17.64 12.27
CA SER A 66 -2.09 -18.71 13.26
C SER A 66 -2.64 -18.27 14.62
N PHE A 67 -2.28 -17.05 15.06
CA PHE A 67 -2.76 -16.44 16.31
C PHE A 67 -4.17 -15.82 16.21
N ARG A 68 -4.77 -15.78 15.01
CA ARG A 68 -6.11 -15.24 14.77
C ARG A 68 -6.79 -15.93 13.57
N PRO A 69 -7.12 -17.23 13.67
CA PRO A 69 -7.59 -18.05 12.55
C PRO A 69 -8.94 -17.61 11.98
N GLU A 70 -9.74 -16.85 12.74
CA GLU A 70 -11.03 -16.32 12.34
C GLU A 70 -10.96 -15.00 11.57
N LYS A 71 -9.76 -14.39 11.44
CA LYS A 71 -9.57 -13.10 10.79
C LYS A 71 -9.83 -13.17 9.28
N ASP A 72 -10.95 -12.61 8.85
CA ASP A 72 -11.47 -12.69 7.48
C ASP A 72 -11.19 -11.44 6.62
N PHE A 73 -10.24 -10.62 7.04
CA PHE A 73 -9.76 -9.41 6.35
C PHE A 73 -8.25 -9.27 6.51
N VAL A 74 -7.60 -8.51 5.62
CA VAL A 74 -6.22 -8.09 5.77
C VAL A 74 -6.17 -6.66 6.29
N ASN A 75 -5.38 -6.45 7.34
CA ASN A 75 -5.05 -5.11 7.81
C ASN A 75 -3.54 -4.86 7.72
N CYS A 76 -3.19 -3.60 7.50
CA CYS A 76 -1.81 -3.16 7.35
C CYS A 76 -1.61 -1.74 7.91
N MET A 77 -0.35 -1.32 7.96
CA MET A 77 0.07 -0.04 8.51
C MET A 77 1.03 0.65 7.55
N GLY A 78 0.98 1.97 7.49
CA GLY A 78 1.90 2.78 6.71
C GLY A 78 3.34 2.55 7.14
N ALA A 79 4.21 2.12 6.22
CA ALA A 79 5.65 2.04 6.40
C ALA A 79 6.35 2.99 5.43
N LEU A 80 7.21 3.87 5.94
CA LEU A 80 8.05 4.75 5.13
C LEU A 80 9.50 4.29 5.06
N THR A 81 9.91 3.28 5.84
CA THR A 81 11.25 2.68 5.74
C THR A 81 11.18 1.16 5.59
N GLY A 82 12.24 0.57 5.05
CA GLY A 82 12.38 -0.88 4.96
C GLY A 82 12.41 -1.55 6.34
N GLY A 83 13.08 -0.93 7.32
CA GLY A 83 13.13 -1.44 8.70
C GLY A 83 11.73 -1.49 9.34
N GLN A 84 10.91 -0.45 9.16
CA GLN A 84 9.52 -0.47 9.64
C GLN A 84 8.73 -1.63 9.02
N ALA A 85 8.85 -1.84 7.70
CA ALA A 85 8.15 -2.92 7.02
C ALA A 85 8.61 -4.30 7.53
N VAL A 86 9.92 -4.52 7.71
CA VAL A 86 10.46 -5.77 8.27
C VAL A 86 9.90 -6.03 9.67
N GLN A 87 9.90 -5.03 10.56
CA GLN A 87 9.35 -5.19 11.91
C GLN A 87 7.84 -5.45 11.91
N GLN A 88 7.08 -4.83 11.00
CA GLN A 88 5.64 -5.12 10.84
C GLN A 88 5.43 -6.60 10.49
N VAL A 89 6.16 -7.14 9.52
CA VAL A 89 6.02 -8.54 9.12
C VAL A 89 6.47 -9.50 10.22
N LYS A 90 7.56 -9.19 10.94
CA LYS A 90 7.99 -9.95 12.13
C LYS A 90 6.91 -10.03 13.20
N ALA A 91 6.19 -8.94 13.41
CA ALA A 91 5.06 -8.87 14.35
C ALA A 91 3.78 -9.57 13.84
N GLY A 92 3.79 -10.15 12.62
CA GLY A 92 2.66 -10.90 12.06
C GLY A 92 1.71 -10.08 11.19
N ILE A 93 2.09 -8.86 10.76
CA ILE A 93 1.36 -8.12 9.74
C ILE A 93 1.59 -8.77 8.38
N GLN A 94 0.49 -9.05 7.65
CA GLN A 94 0.52 -9.86 6.43
C GLN A 94 0.45 -9.03 5.12
N ALA A 95 0.46 -7.70 5.21
CA ALA A 95 0.53 -6.77 4.09
C ALA A 95 1.10 -5.43 4.54
N ILE A 96 1.73 -4.67 3.65
CA ILE A 96 2.27 -3.34 3.94
C ILE A 96 1.47 -2.29 3.19
N TYR A 97 1.15 -1.19 3.87
CA TYR A 97 0.67 0.01 3.19
C TYR A 97 1.85 0.99 3.02
N LEU A 98 2.02 1.54 1.83
CA LEU A 98 3.01 2.57 1.55
C LEU A 98 2.28 3.88 1.23
N SER A 99 2.30 4.80 2.20
CA SER A 99 1.55 6.06 2.17
C SER A 99 2.30 7.15 1.39
N GLY A 100 1.62 7.80 0.44
CA GLY A 100 2.13 8.99 -0.25
C GLY A 100 2.35 10.16 0.70
N TRP A 101 1.47 10.31 1.71
CA TRP A 101 1.64 11.28 2.79
C TRP A 101 2.96 11.10 3.54
N GLN A 102 3.30 9.87 3.94
CA GLN A 102 4.56 9.63 4.67
C GLN A 102 5.79 9.83 3.79
N VAL A 103 5.68 9.50 2.49
CA VAL A 103 6.71 9.78 1.49
C VAL A 103 6.92 11.29 1.35
N ALA A 104 5.85 12.07 1.21
CA ALA A 104 5.89 13.53 1.20
C ALA A 104 6.56 14.09 2.46
N ALA A 105 6.20 13.55 3.63
CA ALA A 105 6.70 14.06 4.90
C ALA A 105 8.19 13.79 5.13
N ASP A 106 8.70 12.60 4.80
CA ASP A 106 10.01 12.19 5.35
C ASP A 106 10.79 11.15 4.51
N ASN A 107 10.32 10.76 3.31
CA ASN A 107 11.08 9.83 2.47
C ASN A 107 10.77 9.96 0.97
N ASN A 108 11.01 11.13 0.41
CA ASN A 108 10.87 11.40 -1.03
C ASN A 108 12.20 11.78 -1.70
N SER A 109 12.23 11.66 -3.03
CA SER A 109 13.42 11.90 -3.86
C SER A 109 13.81 13.38 -3.99
N ALA A 110 12.98 14.33 -3.52
CA ALA A 110 13.36 15.73 -3.41
C ALA A 110 14.05 16.06 -2.07
N GLU A 111 14.20 15.06 -1.19
CA GLU A 111 14.96 15.18 0.06
C GLU A 111 14.44 16.33 0.95
N SER A 112 13.13 16.54 0.94
CA SER A 112 12.48 17.62 1.68
C SER A 112 11.22 17.15 2.39
N MET A 113 10.81 17.89 3.43
CA MET A 113 9.55 17.64 4.13
C MET A 113 8.43 18.43 3.45
N TYR A 114 7.45 17.71 2.91
CA TYR A 114 6.29 18.29 2.24
C TYR A 114 4.97 17.93 2.95
N PRO A 115 3.95 18.80 2.83
CA PRO A 115 2.57 18.39 3.03
C PRO A 115 2.12 17.44 1.91
N ASP A 116 1.08 16.66 2.17
CA ASP A 116 0.46 15.73 1.20
C ASP A 116 -0.36 16.49 0.15
N GLN A 117 0.35 16.97 -0.87
CA GLN A 117 -0.19 17.76 -1.99
C GLN A 117 0.49 17.44 -3.34
N SER A 118 1.01 16.21 -3.52
CA SER A 118 1.71 15.80 -4.75
C SER A 118 2.90 16.69 -5.14
N LEU A 119 3.60 17.29 -4.16
CA LEU A 119 4.74 18.18 -4.42
C LEU A 119 6.03 17.43 -4.75
N TYR A 120 6.13 16.19 -4.27
CA TYR A 120 7.36 15.41 -4.39
C TYR A 120 7.51 14.80 -5.80
N PRO A 121 8.74 14.46 -6.24
CA PRO A 121 8.97 13.80 -7.53
C PRO A 121 8.26 12.44 -7.65
N VAL A 122 7.60 12.20 -8.79
CA VAL A 122 6.74 11.02 -9.03
C VAL A 122 7.40 9.65 -8.78
N ASP A 123 8.74 9.56 -8.87
CA ASP A 123 9.52 8.35 -8.62
C ASP A 123 9.69 8.00 -7.13
N SER A 124 9.29 8.90 -6.23
CA SER A 124 9.53 8.76 -4.78
C SER A 124 8.86 7.50 -4.21
N VAL A 125 7.56 7.30 -4.46
CA VAL A 125 6.85 6.12 -3.95
C VAL A 125 7.42 4.82 -4.57
N PRO A 126 7.61 4.69 -5.90
CA PRO A 126 8.31 3.52 -6.48
C PRO A 126 9.67 3.23 -5.84
N THR A 127 10.45 4.27 -5.53
CA THR A 127 11.75 4.12 -4.86
C THR A 127 11.59 3.52 -3.46
N VAL A 128 10.56 3.91 -2.70
CA VAL A 128 10.29 3.33 -1.39
C VAL A 128 9.73 1.90 -1.49
N VAL A 129 8.88 1.58 -2.48
CA VAL A 129 8.47 0.18 -2.76
C VAL A 129 9.71 -0.70 -2.94
N LYS A 130 10.64 -0.28 -3.80
CA LYS A 130 11.90 -1.00 -4.06
C LYS A 130 12.74 -1.13 -2.79
N ARG A 131 12.81 -0.10 -1.97
CA ARG A 131 13.53 -0.11 -0.68
C ARG A 131 12.95 -1.14 0.29
N ILE A 132 11.63 -1.22 0.39
CA ILE A 132 10.94 -2.20 1.24
C ILE A 132 11.22 -3.62 0.74
N ASN A 133 11.02 -3.89 -0.56
CA ASN A 133 11.29 -5.22 -1.14
C ASN A 133 12.77 -5.65 -0.98
N ASN A 134 13.73 -4.72 -1.10
CA ASN A 134 15.13 -5.02 -0.83
C ASN A 134 15.41 -5.38 0.64
N SER A 135 14.67 -4.76 1.57
CA SER A 135 14.80 -5.04 3.00
C SER A 135 14.19 -6.40 3.35
N PHE A 136 13.04 -6.75 2.76
CA PHE A 136 12.48 -8.10 2.83
C PHE A 136 13.44 -9.14 2.28
N ARG A 137 14.06 -8.89 1.13
CA ARG A 137 15.06 -9.79 0.57
C ARG A 137 16.25 -10.00 1.50
N ARG A 138 16.73 -8.94 2.17
CA ARG A 138 17.83 -9.07 3.16
C ARG A 138 17.39 -9.93 4.35
N ALA A 139 16.22 -9.66 4.91
CA ALA A 139 15.68 -10.42 6.04
C ALA A 139 15.48 -11.90 5.70
N ASP A 140 14.94 -12.19 4.50
CA ASP A 140 14.78 -13.56 3.99
C ASP A 140 16.13 -14.25 3.75
N GLN A 141 17.13 -13.56 3.19
CA GLN A 141 18.49 -14.09 3.01
C GLN A 141 19.16 -14.48 4.33
N ILE A 142 18.97 -13.68 5.38
CA ILE A 142 19.49 -13.98 6.73
C ILE A 142 18.80 -15.23 7.28
N GLN A 143 17.46 -15.31 7.18
CA GLN A 143 16.68 -16.46 7.62
C GLN A 143 17.03 -17.74 6.85
N TRP A 144 17.19 -17.64 5.53
CA TRP A 144 17.55 -18.75 4.65
C TRP A 144 18.93 -19.30 4.96
N LYS A 145 19.92 -18.41 5.18
CA LYS A 145 21.25 -18.79 5.63
C LYS A 145 21.19 -19.57 6.96
N ALA A 146 20.30 -19.18 7.87
CA ALA A 146 20.11 -19.88 9.14
C ALA A 146 19.37 -21.23 9.01
N GLY A 147 19.08 -21.68 7.78
CA GLY A 147 18.46 -22.98 7.51
C GLY A 147 16.95 -23.01 7.77
N LYS A 148 16.29 -21.85 7.91
CA LYS A 148 14.83 -21.75 8.11
C LYS A 148 14.11 -21.57 6.78
N GLY A 149 13.40 -22.61 6.36
CA GLY A 149 12.61 -22.64 5.12
C GLY A 149 11.09 -22.59 5.36
N PRO A 150 10.30 -22.44 4.28
CA PRO A 150 8.84 -22.48 4.37
C PRO A 150 8.34 -23.79 5.02
N GLY A 151 7.58 -23.66 6.09
CA GLY A 151 7.03 -24.78 6.86
C GLY A 151 7.75 -25.07 8.17
N ASP A 152 8.94 -24.50 8.38
CA ASP A 152 9.68 -24.64 9.63
C ASP A 152 9.10 -23.77 10.75
N GLU A 153 9.31 -24.20 11.99
CA GLU A 153 8.94 -23.40 13.16
C GLU A 153 9.71 -22.07 13.18
N GLY A 154 8.98 -20.96 13.31
CA GLY A 154 9.55 -19.62 13.29
C GLY A 154 10.00 -19.13 11.92
N TYR A 155 9.57 -19.76 10.82
CA TYR A 155 9.68 -19.19 9.47
C TYR A 155 8.78 -17.97 9.32
N ILE A 156 9.35 -16.88 8.79
CA ILE A 156 8.63 -15.65 8.48
C ILE A 156 8.61 -15.47 6.96
N ASP A 157 7.41 -15.32 6.40
CA ASP A 157 7.21 -14.92 5.01
C ASP A 157 7.42 -13.40 4.86
N TYR A 158 8.67 -12.98 4.68
CA TYR A 158 9.03 -11.56 4.62
C TYR A 158 8.43 -10.83 3.42
N PHE A 159 8.15 -11.52 2.31
CA PHE A 159 7.65 -10.89 1.09
C PHE A 159 6.14 -10.60 1.19
N ALA A 160 5.74 -9.83 2.19
CA ALA A 160 4.38 -9.34 2.35
C ALA A 160 4.01 -8.41 1.16
N PRO A 161 2.77 -8.48 0.65
CA PRO A 161 2.33 -7.63 -0.45
C PRO A 161 2.31 -6.16 -0.03
N ILE A 162 2.83 -5.31 -0.91
CA ILE A 162 2.84 -3.85 -0.71
C ILE A 162 1.69 -3.23 -1.50
N VAL A 163 0.80 -2.53 -0.79
CA VAL A 163 -0.24 -1.67 -1.38
C VAL A 163 0.27 -0.23 -1.35
N ALA A 164 0.54 0.34 -2.52
CA ALA A 164 1.21 1.63 -2.67
C ALA A 164 0.27 2.75 -3.14
N ASP A 165 0.59 3.96 -2.71
CA ASP A 165 -0.13 5.19 -3.04
C ASP A 165 0.35 5.80 -4.36
N ALA A 166 -0.50 5.86 -5.38
CA ALA A 166 -0.22 6.58 -6.62
C ALA A 166 -0.88 7.96 -6.68
N GLU A 167 -1.44 8.43 -5.55
CA GLU A 167 -2.14 9.69 -5.41
C GLU A 167 -3.17 9.89 -6.55
N ALA A 168 -3.17 11.07 -7.17
CA ALA A 168 -3.99 11.41 -8.33
C ALA A 168 -3.35 11.03 -9.69
N GLY A 169 -2.26 10.24 -9.67
CA GLY A 169 -1.50 9.82 -10.85
C GLY A 169 -0.51 10.85 -11.39
N PHE A 170 -0.20 11.93 -10.63
CA PHE A 170 0.79 12.96 -10.98
C PHE A 170 0.56 13.67 -12.34
N GLY A 171 -0.68 13.66 -12.83
CA GLY A 171 -1.04 14.29 -14.09
C GLY A 171 -2.21 13.59 -14.78
N GLY A 172 -2.07 13.39 -16.08
CA GLY A 172 -3.07 12.73 -16.92
C GLY A 172 -2.86 11.21 -17.02
N VAL A 173 -3.53 10.59 -17.99
CA VAL A 173 -3.53 9.13 -18.19
C VAL A 173 -2.14 8.53 -18.43
N LEU A 174 -1.23 9.27 -19.11
CA LEU A 174 0.12 8.79 -19.38
C LEU A 174 1.00 8.82 -18.11
N ASN A 175 0.80 9.81 -17.23
CA ASN A 175 1.47 9.85 -15.93
C ASN A 175 0.99 8.69 -15.05
N ALA A 176 -0.32 8.41 -15.03
CA ALA A 176 -0.87 7.26 -14.33
C ALA A 176 -0.33 5.92 -14.85
N TYR A 177 -0.18 5.78 -16.18
CA TYR A 177 0.42 4.59 -16.80
C TYR A 177 1.88 4.38 -16.38
N GLU A 178 2.73 5.41 -16.53
CA GLU A 178 4.16 5.29 -16.18
C GLU A 178 4.39 5.11 -14.67
N LEU A 179 3.56 5.74 -13.83
CA LEU A 179 3.60 5.52 -12.39
C LEU A 179 3.21 4.08 -12.05
N MET A 180 2.12 3.55 -12.59
CA MET A 180 1.73 2.16 -12.37
C MET A 180 2.81 1.18 -12.82
N LYS A 181 3.40 1.39 -14.01
CA LYS A 181 4.54 0.61 -14.50
C LYS A 181 5.73 0.67 -13.53
N SER A 182 6.08 1.85 -13.05
CA SER A 182 7.18 2.04 -12.09
C SER A 182 6.90 1.33 -10.75
N MET A 183 5.65 1.34 -10.28
CA MET A 183 5.23 0.58 -9.09
C MET A 183 5.40 -0.93 -9.29
N ILE A 184 5.01 -1.45 -10.46
CA ILE A 184 5.15 -2.87 -10.81
C ILE A 184 6.63 -3.26 -10.90
N GLU A 185 7.45 -2.46 -11.56
CA GLU A 185 8.90 -2.68 -11.65
C GLU A 185 9.56 -2.69 -10.28
N ALA A 186 9.09 -1.86 -9.35
CA ALA A 186 9.56 -1.83 -7.96
C ALA A 186 9.03 -3.01 -7.11
N GLY A 187 8.01 -3.73 -7.58
CA GLY A 187 7.43 -4.90 -6.92
C GLY A 187 6.22 -4.61 -6.03
N ALA A 188 5.41 -3.60 -6.36
CA ALA A 188 4.14 -3.37 -5.67
C ALA A 188 3.11 -4.48 -6.01
N ALA A 189 2.33 -4.89 -5.01
CA ALA A 189 1.26 -5.89 -5.17
C ALA A 189 -0.06 -5.25 -5.59
N GLY A 190 -0.33 -4.05 -5.07
CA GLY A 190 -1.49 -3.25 -5.40
C GLY A 190 -1.19 -1.76 -5.38
N VAL A 191 -1.97 -0.99 -6.12
CA VAL A 191 -1.78 0.45 -6.27
C VAL A 191 -3.15 1.12 -6.22
N HIS A 192 -3.26 2.21 -5.44
CA HIS A 192 -4.48 3.01 -5.40
C HIS A 192 -4.34 4.34 -6.15
N PHE A 193 -5.40 4.73 -6.86
CA PHE A 193 -5.54 6.01 -7.54
C PHE A 193 -6.77 6.74 -7.03
N GLU A 194 -6.68 8.05 -6.87
CA GLU A 194 -7.79 8.89 -6.41
C GLU A 194 -8.30 9.87 -7.48
N ASP A 195 -9.58 10.21 -7.38
CA ASP A 195 -10.31 11.06 -8.34
C ASP A 195 -10.12 12.57 -8.13
N GLN A 196 -8.98 12.97 -7.54
CA GLN A 196 -8.60 14.38 -7.38
C GLN A 196 -7.83 14.92 -8.61
N LEU A 197 -7.84 16.24 -8.76
CA LEU A 197 -6.98 16.95 -9.70
C LEU A 197 -5.55 17.01 -9.18
N ALA A 198 -4.61 16.39 -9.91
CA ALA A 198 -3.23 16.21 -9.46
C ALA A 198 -2.51 17.53 -9.07
N SER A 199 -2.72 18.61 -9.82
CA SER A 199 -2.07 19.91 -9.57
C SER A 199 -2.51 20.60 -8.28
N VAL A 200 -3.61 20.15 -7.68
CA VAL A 200 -4.15 20.68 -6.42
C VAL A 200 -4.51 19.56 -5.45
N LYS A 201 -3.90 18.38 -5.61
CA LYS A 201 -4.12 17.22 -4.73
C LYS A 201 -3.99 17.61 -3.26
N LYS A 202 -4.78 16.96 -2.41
CA LYS A 202 -4.69 17.10 -0.95
C LYS A 202 -4.78 15.75 -0.27
N CYS A 203 -4.35 15.70 0.98
CA CYS A 203 -4.77 14.67 1.91
C CYS A 203 -6.31 14.62 1.98
N GLY A 204 -6.88 13.42 2.03
CA GLY A 204 -8.33 13.21 2.07
C GLY A 204 -9.06 13.89 3.23
N HIS A 205 -8.32 14.25 4.29
CA HIS A 205 -8.82 14.90 5.51
C HIS A 205 -8.56 16.41 5.53
N MET A 206 -8.09 16.99 4.42
CA MET A 206 -7.92 18.44 4.26
C MET A 206 -9.06 19.02 3.41
N GLY A 207 -9.33 20.32 3.60
CA GLY A 207 -10.25 21.08 2.74
C GLY A 207 -9.61 21.47 1.38
N GLY A 208 -10.43 22.00 0.47
CA GLY A 208 -9.96 22.48 -0.84
C GLY A 208 -9.60 21.36 -1.83
N LYS A 209 -10.22 20.18 -1.68
CA LYS A 209 -10.09 19.07 -2.63
C LYS A 209 -10.88 19.40 -3.89
N VAL A 210 -10.26 19.18 -5.05
CA VAL A 210 -10.90 19.36 -6.36
C VAL A 210 -10.96 18.02 -7.06
N LEU A 211 -12.17 17.57 -7.40
CA LEU A 211 -12.38 16.34 -8.15
C LEU A 211 -12.13 16.56 -9.64
N VAL A 212 -11.71 15.51 -10.33
CA VAL A 212 -11.80 15.41 -11.79
C VAL A 212 -13.13 14.78 -12.21
N PRO A 213 -13.57 14.91 -13.47
CA PRO A 213 -14.78 14.27 -13.93
C PRO A 213 -14.68 12.74 -13.78
N THR A 214 -15.80 12.08 -13.54
CA THR A 214 -15.86 10.64 -13.31
C THR A 214 -15.15 9.84 -14.41
N GLN A 215 -15.33 10.22 -15.68
CA GLN A 215 -14.67 9.62 -16.84
C GLN A 215 -13.14 9.75 -16.80
N GLU A 216 -12.59 10.84 -16.26
CA GLU A 216 -11.14 11.03 -16.17
C GLU A 216 -10.54 10.06 -15.14
N ALA A 217 -11.21 9.88 -14.00
CA ALA A 217 -10.82 8.90 -13.00
C ALA A 217 -10.88 7.46 -13.58
N VAL A 218 -11.95 7.11 -14.30
CA VAL A 218 -12.07 5.83 -15.01
C VAL A 218 -10.95 5.63 -16.04
N GLN A 219 -10.57 6.68 -16.76
CA GLN A 219 -9.47 6.62 -17.72
C GLN A 219 -8.11 6.40 -17.03
N LYS A 220 -7.87 6.99 -15.86
CA LYS A 220 -6.67 6.72 -15.05
C LYS A 220 -6.64 5.28 -14.53
N LEU A 221 -7.77 4.74 -14.06
CA LEU A 221 -7.89 3.32 -13.67
C LEU A 221 -7.64 2.39 -14.87
N THR A 222 -8.17 2.75 -16.05
CA THR A 222 -7.94 2.02 -17.30
C THR A 222 -6.46 2.05 -17.70
N ALA A 223 -5.80 3.20 -17.57
CA ALA A 223 -4.36 3.34 -17.82
C ALA A 223 -3.53 2.48 -16.85
N ALA A 224 -3.91 2.42 -15.57
CA ALA A 224 -3.27 1.55 -14.59
C ALA A 224 -3.46 0.06 -14.94
N ARG A 225 -4.67 -0.36 -15.36
CA ARG A 225 -4.89 -1.75 -15.82
C ARG A 225 -4.07 -2.05 -17.07
N LEU A 226 -3.98 -1.12 -18.01
CA LEU A 226 -3.20 -1.31 -19.23
C LEU A 226 -1.72 -1.50 -18.90
N ALA A 227 -1.16 -0.72 -17.97
CA ALA A 227 0.22 -0.89 -17.51
C ALA A 227 0.43 -2.27 -16.88
N ALA A 228 -0.51 -2.75 -16.07
CA ALA A 228 -0.46 -4.08 -15.46
C ALA A 228 -0.53 -5.22 -16.50
N ASP A 229 -1.45 -5.13 -17.46
CA ASP A 229 -1.61 -6.12 -18.53
C ASP A 229 -0.39 -6.13 -19.47
N VAL A 230 0.17 -4.96 -19.80
CA VAL A 230 1.41 -4.84 -20.59
C VAL A 230 2.60 -5.44 -19.84
N ALA A 231 2.72 -5.18 -18.54
CA ALA A 231 3.73 -5.82 -17.70
C ALA A 231 3.48 -7.33 -17.50
N GLY A 232 2.26 -7.82 -17.77
CA GLY A 232 1.86 -9.21 -17.55
C GLY A 232 1.75 -9.58 -16.07
N THR A 233 1.25 -8.65 -15.26
CA THR A 233 1.11 -8.84 -13.81
C THR A 233 -0.36 -8.69 -13.39
N PRO A 234 -0.85 -9.51 -12.43
CA PRO A 234 -2.23 -9.43 -11.95
C PRO A 234 -2.43 -8.33 -10.89
N THR A 235 -1.64 -7.26 -10.95
CA THR A 235 -1.56 -6.20 -9.94
C THR A 235 -2.93 -5.68 -9.54
N ILE A 236 -3.13 -5.51 -8.23
CA ILE A 236 -4.41 -5.09 -7.66
C ILE A 236 -4.60 -3.58 -7.86
N ILE A 237 -5.74 -3.17 -8.41
CA ILE A 237 -6.08 -1.75 -8.61
C ILE A 237 -7.15 -1.35 -7.61
N LEU A 238 -6.88 -0.28 -6.86
CA LEU A 238 -7.83 0.29 -5.90
C LEU A 238 -8.29 1.65 -6.40
N ALA A 239 -9.60 1.83 -6.56
CA ALA A 239 -10.19 3.12 -6.88
C ALA A 239 -10.59 3.84 -5.61
N ARG A 240 -10.03 5.02 -5.40
CA ARG A 240 -10.39 5.92 -4.31
C ARG A 240 -11.25 7.06 -4.81
N THR A 241 -12.32 7.39 -4.08
CA THR A 241 -13.07 8.64 -4.26
C THR A 241 -12.93 9.56 -3.05
N ASP A 242 -12.74 10.85 -3.32
CA ASP A 242 -12.67 11.92 -2.32
C ASP A 242 -13.96 12.75 -2.24
N ALA A 243 -14.99 12.37 -3.01
CA ALA A 243 -16.23 13.11 -3.20
C ALA A 243 -17.10 13.27 -1.94
N ASN A 244 -16.82 12.52 -0.89
CA ASN A 244 -17.54 12.67 0.38
C ASN A 244 -17.31 14.04 1.02
N ALA A 245 -16.12 14.62 0.84
CA ALA A 245 -15.77 15.92 1.42
C ALA A 245 -15.28 16.95 0.38
N ALA A 246 -15.06 16.56 -0.88
CA ALA A 246 -14.67 17.48 -1.93
C ALA A 246 -15.88 18.21 -2.50
N ASP A 247 -15.89 19.53 -2.38
CA ASP A 247 -16.96 20.43 -2.83
C ASP A 247 -16.61 21.18 -4.13
N LEU A 248 -15.51 20.82 -4.77
CA LEU A 248 -15.05 21.37 -6.05
C LEU A 248 -14.86 20.28 -7.12
N LEU A 249 -15.12 20.62 -8.37
CA LEU A 249 -14.99 19.77 -9.56
C LEU A 249 -14.40 20.58 -10.72
N THR A 250 -13.50 20.00 -11.52
CA THR A 250 -12.87 20.74 -12.64
C THR A 250 -13.83 21.05 -13.79
N SER A 251 -14.75 20.14 -14.11
CA SER A 251 -15.69 20.29 -15.22
C SER A 251 -16.98 19.50 -14.96
N ASP A 252 -18.10 20.05 -15.42
CA ASP A 252 -19.42 19.43 -15.40
C ASP A 252 -19.70 18.56 -16.66
N CYS A 253 -18.68 18.20 -17.44
CA CYS A 253 -18.87 17.50 -18.72
C CYS A 253 -19.45 16.08 -18.60
N ASP A 254 -19.37 15.46 -17.41
CA ASP A 254 -19.75 14.07 -17.19
C ASP A 254 -21.16 13.94 -16.59
N PRO A 255 -22.08 13.16 -17.22
CA PRO A 255 -23.41 12.90 -16.67
C PRO A 255 -23.45 12.29 -15.27
N TYR A 256 -22.40 11.56 -14.84
CA TYR A 256 -22.32 11.03 -13.46
C TYR A 256 -22.17 12.14 -12.41
N ASP A 257 -21.59 13.28 -12.79
CA ASP A 257 -21.29 14.39 -11.89
C ASP A 257 -22.39 15.46 -11.88
N GLN A 258 -23.10 15.61 -13.01
CA GLN A 258 -24.18 16.58 -13.21
C GLN A 258 -25.22 16.63 -12.06
N PRO A 259 -25.69 15.51 -11.48
CA PRO A 259 -26.63 15.54 -10.36
C PRO A 259 -26.11 16.21 -9.09
N PHE A 260 -24.81 16.50 -8.99
CA PHE A 260 -24.18 17.10 -7.81
C PHE A 260 -23.70 18.52 -8.04
N VAL A 261 -23.54 18.95 -9.29
CA VAL A 261 -23.14 20.32 -9.64
C VAL A 261 -24.20 21.33 -9.17
N THR A 262 -23.74 22.47 -8.62
CA THR A 262 -24.64 23.54 -8.14
C THR A 262 -24.90 24.62 -9.17
N GLY A 263 -24.06 24.71 -10.21
CA GLY A 263 -24.05 25.78 -11.21
C GLY A 263 -23.16 26.97 -10.85
N GLU A 264 -22.65 27.03 -9.62
CA GLU A 264 -21.68 28.06 -9.20
C GLU A 264 -20.26 27.69 -9.62
N ARG A 265 -19.45 28.71 -9.92
CA ARG A 265 -18.01 28.57 -10.20
C ARG A 265 -17.15 29.41 -9.27
N THR A 266 -15.94 28.94 -8.99
CA THR A 266 -14.91 29.68 -8.25
C THR A 266 -14.13 30.63 -9.16
N GLN A 267 -13.24 31.45 -8.59
CA GLN A 267 -12.40 32.37 -9.35
C GLN A 267 -11.38 31.64 -10.24
N GLU A 268 -10.88 30.49 -9.79
CA GLU A 268 -10.02 29.58 -10.55
C GLU A 268 -10.79 28.86 -11.67
N GLY A 269 -12.12 28.94 -11.64
CA GLY A 269 -13.00 28.36 -12.63
C GLY A 269 -13.50 26.95 -12.30
N PHE A 270 -13.26 26.43 -11.10
CA PHE A 270 -13.83 25.15 -10.67
C PHE A 270 -15.33 25.27 -10.45
N TYR A 271 -16.07 24.19 -10.71
CA TYR A 271 -17.49 24.09 -10.37
C TYR A 271 -17.63 23.70 -8.90
N LYS A 272 -18.61 24.28 -8.22
CA LYS A 272 -19.02 23.78 -6.91
C LYS A 272 -19.93 22.57 -7.05
N VAL A 273 -19.74 21.59 -6.16
CA VAL A 273 -20.55 20.37 -6.09
C VAL A 273 -21.07 20.13 -4.68
N ARG A 274 -22.19 19.42 -4.57
CA ARG A 274 -22.75 18.95 -3.31
C ARG A 274 -21.97 17.73 -2.81
N ALA A 275 -20.89 18.00 -2.08
CA ALA A 275 -20.10 16.96 -1.41
C ALA A 275 -20.97 16.07 -0.50
N GLY A 276 -20.61 14.80 -0.40
CA GLY A 276 -21.23 13.86 0.52
C GLY A 276 -21.27 12.43 0.01
N LEU A 277 -21.82 11.55 0.84
CA LEU A 277 -21.81 10.11 0.57
C LEU A 277 -22.53 9.73 -0.72
N ASP A 278 -23.61 10.42 -1.10
CA ASP A 278 -24.34 10.12 -2.34
C ASP A 278 -23.48 10.33 -3.60
N GLN A 279 -22.65 11.38 -3.61
CA GLN A 279 -21.71 11.62 -4.70
C GLN A 279 -20.60 10.56 -4.70
N ALA A 280 -20.10 10.19 -3.52
CA ALA A 280 -19.10 9.12 -3.40
C ALA A 280 -19.65 7.76 -3.83
N ILE A 281 -20.91 7.43 -3.52
CA ILE A 281 -21.59 6.21 -3.97
C ILE A 281 -21.71 6.21 -5.49
N ALA A 282 -22.19 7.31 -6.10
CA ALA A 282 -22.34 7.41 -7.56
C ALA A 282 -21.02 7.17 -8.29
N ARG A 283 -19.92 7.75 -7.77
CA ARG A 283 -18.56 7.56 -8.29
C ARG A 283 -18.03 6.15 -8.06
N GLY A 284 -18.23 5.60 -6.86
CA GLY A 284 -17.88 4.22 -6.55
C GLY A 284 -18.55 3.22 -7.51
N LEU A 285 -19.84 3.40 -7.82
CA LEU A 285 -20.55 2.58 -8.81
C LEU A 285 -19.92 2.68 -10.20
N ALA A 286 -19.54 3.89 -10.64
CA ALA A 286 -18.86 4.08 -11.92
C ALA A 286 -17.46 3.45 -11.97
N TYR A 287 -16.76 3.36 -10.83
CA TYR A 287 -15.39 2.82 -10.76
C TYR A 287 -15.35 1.30 -10.60
N ALA A 288 -16.39 0.68 -10.08
CA ALA A 288 -16.43 -0.75 -9.76
C ALA A 288 -15.99 -1.68 -10.91
N PRO A 289 -16.40 -1.48 -12.18
CA PRO A 289 -15.96 -2.35 -13.27
C PRO A 289 -14.45 -2.25 -13.58
N TYR A 290 -13.77 -1.20 -13.10
CA TYR A 290 -12.38 -0.88 -13.44
C TYR A 290 -11.42 -1.06 -12.24
N ALA A 291 -11.92 -1.48 -11.08
CA ALA A 291 -11.16 -1.58 -9.85
C ALA A 291 -11.41 -2.89 -9.11
N ASP A 292 -10.34 -3.45 -8.55
CA ASP A 292 -10.44 -4.67 -7.74
C ASP A 292 -10.98 -4.36 -6.33
N LEU A 293 -10.67 -3.18 -5.80
CA LEU A 293 -11.25 -2.66 -4.56
C LEU A 293 -11.66 -1.19 -4.71
N ILE A 294 -12.68 -0.79 -3.94
CA ILE A 294 -13.15 0.60 -3.89
C ILE A 294 -12.98 1.16 -2.48
N TRP A 295 -12.54 2.41 -2.42
CA TRP A 295 -12.32 3.15 -1.18
C TRP A 295 -13.02 4.51 -1.27
N CYS A 296 -13.92 4.80 -0.33
CA CYS A 296 -14.41 6.15 -0.08
C CYS A 296 -13.65 6.74 1.10
N GLU A 297 -13.00 7.89 0.92
CA GLU A 297 -12.45 8.62 2.07
C GLU A 297 -13.60 9.22 2.90
N THR A 298 -13.47 9.20 4.23
CA THR A 298 -14.49 9.69 5.16
C THR A 298 -13.93 10.75 6.10
N ALA A 299 -14.82 11.60 6.64
CA ALA A 299 -14.42 12.64 7.60
C ALA A 299 -14.28 12.11 9.04
N LYS A 300 -14.90 10.96 9.34
CA LYS A 300 -14.94 10.34 10.68
C LYS A 300 -14.90 8.80 10.57
N PRO A 301 -14.49 8.11 11.65
CA PRO A 301 -14.60 6.66 11.74
C PRO A 301 -16.05 6.28 12.11
N ASP A 302 -16.93 6.22 11.10
CA ASP A 302 -18.37 5.98 11.27
C ASP A 302 -18.79 4.66 10.59
N LEU A 303 -19.29 3.71 11.39
CA LEU A 303 -19.72 2.39 10.91
C LEU A 303 -21.05 2.41 10.16
N ASP A 304 -21.94 3.36 10.45
CA ASP A 304 -23.22 3.46 9.75
C ASP A 304 -23.03 4.12 8.38
N GLU A 305 -22.15 5.11 8.28
CA GLU A 305 -21.73 5.68 7.00
C GLU A 305 -21.03 4.63 6.12
N ALA A 306 -20.12 3.85 6.71
CA ALA A 306 -19.45 2.73 6.04
C ALA A 306 -20.45 1.67 5.56
N ARG A 307 -21.44 1.32 6.39
CA ARG A 307 -22.50 0.38 6.03
C ARG A 307 -23.30 0.89 4.82
N ARG A 308 -23.75 2.15 4.84
CA ARG A 308 -24.54 2.73 3.74
C ARG A 308 -23.77 2.75 2.42
N PHE A 309 -22.49 3.10 2.45
CA PHE A 309 -21.64 3.01 1.25
C PHE A 309 -21.54 1.58 0.75
N ALA A 310 -21.20 0.63 1.63
CA ALA A 310 -21.02 -0.76 1.27
C ALA A 310 -22.30 -1.39 0.70
N GLU A 311 -23.45 -1.16 1.34
CA GLU A 311 -24.76 -1.65 0.87
C GLU A 311 -25.11 -1.10 -0.52
N ALA A 312 -24.85 0.19 -0.77
CA ALA A 312 -25.14 0.81 -2.05
C ALA A 312 -24.26 0.24 -3.19
N ILE A 313 -22.96 0.10 -2.95
CA ILE A 313 -22.05 -0.52 -3.94
C ILE A 313 -22.43 -1.98 -4.18
N LYS A 314 -22.64 -2.75 -3.10
CA LYS A 314 -22.92 -4.20 -3.19
C LYS A 314 -24.30 -4.53 -3.73
N LYS A 315 -25.24 -3.60 -3.70
CA LYS A 315 -26.53 -3.77 -4.37
C LYS A 315 -26.36 -3.97 -5.87
N GLU A 316 -25.48 -3.21 -6.50
CA GLU A 316 -25.21 -3.30 -7.94
C GLU A 316 -24.05 -4.26 -8.26
N TYR A 317 -23.04 -4.32 -7.37
CA TYR A 317 -21.86 -5.18 -7.51
C TYR A 317 -21.64 -6.05 -6.25
N PRO A 318 -22.40 -7.14 -6.05
CA PRO A 318 -22.39 -7.93 -4.80
C PRO A 318 -21.00 -8.41 -4.35
N ASP A 319 -20.20 -8.84 -5.32
CA ASP A 319 -18.85 -9.38 -5.12
C ASP A 319 -17.77 -8.29 -4.94
N GLN A 320 -18.11 -7.00 -5.11
CA GLN A 320 -17.13 -5.90 -5.03
C GLN A 320 -16.47 -5.85 -3.65
N LEU A 321 -15.14 -5.90 -3.64
CA LEU A 321 -14.34 -5.74 -2.44
C LEU A 321 -14.16 -4.25 -2.12
N LEU A 322 -14.13 -3.93 -0.84
CA LEU A 322 -13.97 -2.57 -0.37
C LEU A 322 -12.69 -2.42 0.45
N SER A 323 -12.22 -1.19 0.54
CA SER A 323 -11.05 -0.81 1.31
C SER A 323 -11.36 0.38 2.23
N TYR A 324 -10.82 0.36 3.45
CA TYR A 324 -11.11 1.38 4.47
C TYR A 324 -9.83 1.94 5.11
N ASN A 325 -9.73 3.27 5.15
CA ASN A 325 -8.67 3.98 5.84
C ASN A 325 -9.05 4.20 7.31
N CYS A 326 -8.39 3.48 8.22
CA CYS A 326 -8.44 3.70 9.65
C CYS A 326 -7.50 4.88 10.01
N SER A 327 -7.88 6.08 9.57
CA SER A 327 -7.01 7.25 9.52
C SER A 327 -6.57 7.76 10.91
N PRO A 328 -5.27 8.04 11.11
CA PRO A 328 -4.80 8.80 12.28
C PRO A 328 -5.24 10.28 12.28
N SER A 329 -5.72 10.80 11.15
CA SER A 329 -6.33 12.14 11.12
C SER A 329 -7.65 12.19 11.91
N PHE A 330 -8.22 11.04 12.26
CA PHE A 330 -9.33 10.97 13.20
C PHE A 330 -8.84 11.07 14.65
N ASN A 331 -9.52 11.88 15.45
CA ASN A 331 -9.45 11.74 16.90
C ASN A 331 -10.37 10.58 17.33
N TRP A 332 -9.82 9.37 17.42
CA TRP A 332 -10.59 8.13 17.67
C TRP A 332 -11.43 8.19 18.95
N LYS A 333 -10.82 8.55 20.09
CA LYS A 333 -11.52 8.62 21.40
C LYS A 333 -12.51 9.76 21.52
N LYS A 334 -12.38 10.81 20.69
CA LYS A 334 -13.40 11.86 20.61
C LYS A 334 -14.66 11.39 19.87
N ASN A 335 -14.52 10.46 18.94
CA ASN A 335 -15.64 9.99 18.11
C ASN A 335 -16.25 8.67 18.61
N LEU A 336 -15.46 7.78 19.21
CA LEU A 336 -15.86 6.41 19.53
C LEU A 336 -15.45 6.01 20.95
N ASP A 337 -16.24 5.12 21.55
CA ASP A 337 -15.90 4.43 22.79
C ASP A 337 -14.96 3.22 22.55
N ASP A 338 -14.41 2.68 23.65
CA ASP A 338 -13.46 1.56 23.58
C ASP A 338 -14.06 0.27 23.01
N ALA A 339 -15.33 0.00 23.33
CA ALA A 339 -16.01 -1.19 22.84
C ALA A 339 -16.17 -1.13 21.32
N THR A 340 -16.45 0.04 20.77
CA THR A 340 -16.61 0.29 19.34
C THR A 340 -15.26 0.26 18.62
N ILE A 341 -14.22 0.89 19.19
CA ILE A 341 -12.85 0.82 18.65
C ILE A 341 -12.39 -0.64 18.56
N ALA A 342 -12.60 -1.44 19.61
CA ALA A 342 -12.16 -2.83 19.66
C ALA A 342 -12.80 -3.72 18.58
N LYS A 343 -14.05 -3.43 18.17
CA LYS A 343 -14.75 -4.18 17.12
C LYS A 343 -14.68 -3.55 15.73
N PHE A 344 -14.22 -2.30 15.60
CA PHE A 344 -14.35 -1.48 14.40
C PHE A 344 -13.95 -2.21 13.11
N GLN A 345 -12.73 -2.75 13.06
CA GLN A 345 -12.22 -3.45 11.88
C GLN A 345 -12.98 -4.75 11.55
N ARG A 346 -13.49 -5.45 12.57
CA ARG A 346 -14.29 -6.66 12.37
C ARG A 346 -15.66 -6.32 11.77
N GLU A 347 -16.31 -5.27 12.27
CA GLU A 347 -17.60 -4.81 11.73
C GLU A 347 -17.44 -4.34 10.28
N LEU A 348 -16.36 -3.59 9.97
CA LEU A 348 -16.01 -3.21 8.59
C LEU A 348 -15.83 -4.45 7.67
N SER A 349 -15.12 -5.48 8.15
CA SER A 349 -14.93 -6.70 7.36
C SER A 349 -16.26 -7.38 7.01
N ALA A 350 -17.21 -7.40 7.94
CA ALA A 350 -18.55 -7.96 7.72
C ALA A 350 -19.34 -7.20 6.64
N MET A 351 -19.05 -5.91 6.44
CA MET A 351 -19.64 -5.09 5.37
C MET A 351 -18.92 -5.26 4.01
N GLY A 352 -17.79 -5.97 3.97
CA GLY A 352 -17.00 -6.21 2.75
C GLY A 352 -15.73 -5.37 2.61
N TYR A 353 -15.34 -4.62 3.65
CA TYR A 353 -14.04 -3.93 3.71
C TYR A 353 -12.93 -4.93 4.03
N LYS A 354 -12.44 -5.62 2.99
CA LYS A 354 -11.49 -6.73 3.11
C LYS A 354 -10.03 -6.28 3.15
N HIS A 355 -9.75 -5.04 2.76
CA HIS A 355 -8.47 -4.37 2.97
C HIS A 355 -8.65 -3.17 3.89
N GLN A 356 -7.89 -3.09 4.98
CA GLN A 356 -8.02 -2.01 5.96
C GLN A 356 -6.65 -1.52 6.40
N PHE A 357 -6.43 -0.22 6.49
CA PHE A 357 -5.07 0.28 6.71
C PHE A 357 -5.04 1.53 7.57
N ILE A 358 -3.97 1.69 8.33
CA ILE A 358 -3.68 2.93 9.07
C ILE A 358 -2.59 3.67 8.29
N THR A 359 -2.97 4.74 7.59
CA THR A 359 -2.07 5.49 6.68
C THR A 359 -0.81 6.00 7.35
N LEU A 360 -0.93 6.67 8.50
CA LEU A 360 0.16 7.42 9.13
C LEU A 360 0.82 6.69 10.32
N ALA A 361 0.61 5.37 10.45
CA ALA A 361 1.12 4.58 11.58
C ALA A 361 2.64 4.70 11.77
N GLY A 362 3.42 4.44 10.71
CA GLY A 362 4.88 4.46 10.73
C GLY A 362 5.45 5.80 11.22
N ILE A 363 4.97 6.92 10.68
CA ILE A 363 5.52 8.23 11.04
C ILE A 363 5.11 8.68 12.44
N HIS A 364 3.86 8.46 12.85
CA HIS A 364 3.43 8.74 14.22
C HIS A 364 4.25 7.92 15.22
N ASN A 365 4.45 6.62 14.97
CA ASN A 365 5.26 5.77 15.82
C ASN A 365 6.72 6.25 15.89
N MET A 366 7.34 6.51 14.74
CA MET A 366 8.75 6.88 14.63
C MET A 366 9.05 8.22 15.32
N TRP A 367 8.31 9.27 14.97
CA TRP A 367 8.56 10.61 15.50
C TRP A 367 8.19 10.72 16.98
N HIS A 368 7.10 10.07 17.42
CA HIS A 368 6.74 10.05 18.84
C HIS A 368 7.77 9.29 19.68
N SER A 369 8.24 8.13 19.21
CA SER A 369 9.24 7.35 19.94
C SER A 369 10.57 8.11 20.05
N MET A 370 11.01 8.73 18.95
CA MET A 370 12.22 9.56 18.96
C MET A 370 12.07 10.79 19.87
N PHE A 371 10.92 11.48 19.83
CA PHE A 371 10.67 12.62 20.70
C PHE A 371 10.75 12.24 22.18
N ASN A 372 10.11 11.13 22.59
CA ASN A 372 10.14 10.70 24.00
C ASN A 372 11.54 10.29 24.44
N LEU A 373 12.27 9.53 23.60
CA LEU A 373 13.66 9.17 23.89
C LEU A 373 14.53 10.41 24.04
N ALA A 374 14.48 11.35 23.08
CA ALA A 374 15.27 12.57 23.11
C ALA A 374 14.91 13.48 24.29
N HIS A 375 13.61 13.57 24.62
CA HIS A 375 13.12 14.35 25.75
C HIS A 375 13.66 13.80 27.08
N ASP A 376 13.63 12.47 27.25
CA ASP A 376 14.13 11.81 28.46
C ASP A 376 15.67 11.85 28.51
N TYR A 377 16.34 11.58 27.39
CA TYR A 377 17.81 11.64 27.27
C TYR A 377 18.37 13.04 27.57
N ALA A 378 17.72 14.10 27.10
CA ALA A 378 18.12 15.47 27.41
C ALA A 378 18.03 15.83 28.91
N ARG A 379 17.43 14.97 29.74
CA ARG A 379 17.26 15.17 31.19
C ARG A 379 18.00 14.13 32.03
N ASN A 380 18.13 12.91 31.54
CA ASN A 380 18.59 11.75 32.30
C ASN A 380 19.74 10.99 31.61
N ASP A 381 20.29 11.53 30.52
CA ASP A 381 21.39 10.96 29.72
C ASP A 381 21.17 9.47 29.44
N MET A 382 22.20 8.64 29.67
CA MET A 382 22.19 7.20 29.38
C MET A 382 21.08 6.43 30.08
N THR A 383 20.53 6.92 31.21
CA THR A 383 19.42 6.25 31.90
C THR A 383 18.19 6.13 30.99
N ALA A 384 17.93 7.15 30.17
CA ALA A 384 16.83 7.13 29.21
C ALA A 384 17.05 6.09 28.10
N TYR A 385 18.29 5.99 27.60
CA TYR A 385 18.63 5.05 26.55
C TYR A 385 18.63 3.60 27.05
N VAL A 386 19.20 3.33 28.23
CA VAL A 386 19.19 1.99 28.85
C VAL A 386 17.76 1.51 29.08
N LYS A 387 16.82 2.40 29.45
CA LYS A 387 15.40 2.03 29.56
C LYS A 387 14.80 1.52 28.24
N LEU A 388 15.18 2.12 27.11
CA LEU A 388 14.78 1.63 25.80
C LEU A 388 15.42 0.26 25.52
N GLN A 389 16.72 0.12 25.77
CA GLN A 389 17.45 -1.13 25.54
C GLN A 389 16.88 -2.30 26.36
N GLU A 390 16.56 -2.08 27.65
CA GLU A 390 15.92 -3.09 28.50
C GLU A 390 14.53 -3.50 27.98
N GLN A 391 13.78 -2.56 27.40
CA GLN A 391 12.50 -2.86 26.75
C GLN A 391 12.71 -3.72 25.49
N GLU A 392 13.75 -3.44 24.69
CA GLU A 392 14.10 -4.25 23.52
C GLU A 392 14.47 -5.69 23.92
N PHE A 393 15.24 -5.87 24.99
CA PHE A 393 15.54 -7.20 25.55
C PHE A 393 14.28 -7.94 25.99
N ALA A 394 13.37 -7.25 26.69
CA ALA A 394 12.09 -7.84 27.09
C ALA A 394 11.21 -8.23 25.88
N ASP A 395 11.25 -7.45 24.79
CA ASP A 395 10.46 -7.71 23.59
C ASP A 395 11.03 -8.84 22.71
N ALA A 396 12.25 -9.32 22.97
CA ALA A 396 12.81 -10.49 22.30
C ALA A 396 11.94 -11.74 22.48
N ALA A 397 11.28 -11.88 23.64
CA ALA A 397 10.31 -12.95 23.90
C ALA A 397 9.07 -12.92 22.98
N LYS A 398 8.82 -11.80 22.30
CA LYS A 398 7.73 -11.62 21.31
C LYS A 398 8.22 -11.83 19.87
N GLY A 399 9.50 -12.13 19.66
CA GLY A 399 10.11 -12.27 18.33
C GLY A 399 10.83 -11.02 17.82
N TYR A 400 11.05 -10.00 18.65
CA TYR A 400 11.90 -8.86 18.30
C TYR A 400 13.38 -9.28 18.29
N THR A 401 14.16 -8.83 17.30
CA THR A 401 15.55 -9.31 17.13
C THR A 401 16.58 -8.20 16.92
N PHE A 402 16.18 -6.93 16.84
CA PHE A 402 17.11 -5.83 16.61
C PHE A 402 18.02 -5.52 17.82
N VAL A 403 17.78 -6.15 18.98
CA VAL A 403 18.75 -6.17 20.08
C VAL A 403 20.14 -6.60 19.60
N ALA A 404 20.20 -7.54 18.66
CA ALA A 404 21.40 -7.92 17.90
C ALA A 404 21.40 -7.19 16.54
N HIS A 405 21.65 -5.88 16.58
CA HIS A 405 21.51 -4.99 15.44
C HIS A 405 22.49 -5.32 14.30
N GLN A 406 23.67 -5.88 14.58
CA GLN A 406 24.61 -6.33 13.54
C GLN A 406 24.06 -7.55 12.80
N GLN A 407 23.52 -8.55 13.52
CA GLN A 407 22.83 -9.66 12.87
C GLN A 407 21.63 -9.19 12.03
N GLU A 408 20.81 -8.29 12.56
CA GLU A 408 19.57 -7.84 11.89
C GLU A 408 19.85 -7.24 10.50
N VAL A 409 20.91 -6.43 10.38
CA VAL A 409 21.29 -5.80 9.10
C VAL A 409 22.11 -6.73 8.20
N GLY A 410 22.44 -7.92 8.69
CA GLY A 410 23.03 -8.99 7.91
C GLY A 410 24.55 -9.08 7.97
N THR A 411 25.20 -8.55 9.01
CA THR A 411 26.66 -8.67 9.17
C THR A 411 27.12 -10.13 9.04
N GLY A 412 26.43 -11.07 9.70
CA GLY A 412 26.73 -12.49 9.56
C GLY A 412 26.49 -13.05 8.17
N TYR A 413 25.51 -12.54 7.42
CA TYR A 413 25.31 -12.95 6.02
C TYR A 413 26.51 -12.54 5.15
N PHE A 414 27.03 -11.32 5.34
CA PHE A 414 28.17 -10.83 4.58
C PHE A 414 29.50 -11.46 4.99
N ASP A 415 29.67 -11.83 6.26
CA ASP A 415 30.82 -12.61 6.72
C ASP A 415 30.88 -14.00 6.07
N ASP A 416 29.74 -14.66 5.97
CA ASP A 416 29.65 -15.96 5.30
C ASP A 416 29.95 -15.85 3.80
N MET A 417 29.40 -14.82 3.14
CA MET A 417 29.74 -14.53 1.75
C MET A 417 31.24 -14.25 1.56
N THR A 418 31.87 -13.52 2.49
CA THR A 418 33.32 -13.27 2.46
C THR A 418 34.10 -14.58 2.61
N THR A 419 33.68 -15.42 3.54
CA THR A 419 34.28 -16.75 3.79
C THR A 419 34.18 -17.63 2.54
N VAL A 420 33.03 -17.67 1.88
CA VAL A 420 32.83 -18.41 0.62
C VAL A 420 33.71 -17.87 -0.50
N ILE A 421 33.75 -16.56 -0.71
CA ILE A 421 34.55 -15.91 -1.76
C ILE A 421 36.04 -16.18 -1.56
N GLN A 422 36.51 -16.17 -0.31
CA GLN A 422 37.91 -16.35 0.04
C GLN A 422 38.29 -17.81 0.37
N GLY A 423 37.41 -18.78 0.12
CA GLY A 423 37.70 -20.20 0.33
C GLY A 423 38.00 -20.57 1.79
N GLY A 424 37.39 -19.87 2.75
CA GLY A 424 37.48 -20.17 4.18
C GLY A 424 38.68 -19.56 4.93
N THR A 425 39.51 -18.74 4.28
CA THR A 425 40.75 -18.22 4.90
C THR A 425 40.67 -16.76 5.33
N SER A 426 39.47 -16.19 5.44
CA SER A 426 39.33 -14.76 5.77
C SER A 426 39.74 -14.48 7.20
N SER A 427 40.57 -13.45 7.39
CA SER A 427 40.95 -12.94 8.72
C SER A 427 40.23 -11.63 9.09
N VAL A 428 39.24 -11.21 8.29
CA VAL A 428 38.57 -9.91 8.40
C VAL A 428 37.04 -10.02 8.46
N THR A 429 36.53 -11.14 8.97
CA THR A 429 35.10 -11.30 9.29
C THR A 429 34.72 -10.37 10.45
N ALA A 430 33.52 -9.79 10.41
CA ALA A 430 33.11 -8.69 11.28
C ALA A 430 32.47 -9.13 12.62
N LEU A 431 31.80 -10.29 12.67
CA LEU A 431 31.14 -10.77 13.90
C LEU A 431 32.09 -11.36 14.93
N THR A 432 33.08 -12.14 14.48
CA THR A 432 34.05 -12.80 15.36
C THR A 432 34.84 -11.77 16.14
N GLY A 433 34.68 -11.75 17.47
CA GLY A 433 35.31 -10.76 18.35
C GLY A 433 34.60 -9.40 18.40
N SER A 434 33.34 -9.33 17.96
CA SER A 434 32.49 -8.15 18.12
C SER A 434 31.89 -8.06 19.53
N THR A 435 31.60 -6.85 20.01
CA THR A 435 30.90 -6.66 21.29
C THR A 435 29.50 -7.27 21.29
N GLU A 436 28.87 -7.42 20.13
CA GLU A 436 27.58 -8.11 20.00
C GLU A 436 27.71 -9.60 20.37
N GLU A 437 28.76 -10.28 19.88
CA GLU A 437 29.04 -11.67 20.24
C GLU A 437 29.33 -11.84 21.74
N GLU A 438 30.00 -10.87 22.37
CA GLU A 438 30.42 -10.96 23.78
C GLU A 438 29.33 -10.55 24.80
N GLN A 439 28.40 -9.67 24.42
CA GLN A 439 27.52 -8.98 25.38
C GLN A 439 26.01 -9.23 25.16
N PHE A 440 25.61 -9.84 24.04
CA PHE A 440 24.19 -9.96 23.66
C PHE A 440 23.77 -11.45 23.49
N HIS A 441 23.78 -12.20 24.60
CA HIS A 441 23.39 -13.62 24.68
C HIS A 441 21.92 -13.85 25.03
#